data_AF-A0A5C4LGN5-F1
#
_entry.id   AF-A0A5C4LGN5-F1
#
_cell.length_a   1.000
_cell.length_b   1.000
_cell.length_c   1.000
_cell.angle_alpha   90.00
_cell.angle_beta   90.00
_cell.angle_gamma   90.00
#
_symmetry.space_group_name_H-M   'P 1'
#
loop_
_entity.id
_entity.type
_entity.pdbx_description
1 polymer ?
#
loop_
_entity_poly.entity_id
_entity_poly.type
_entity_poly.pdbx_seq_one_letter_code
_entity_poly.pdbx_strand_id
1 'polypeptide(L)'
;MRLASFGQLERIYGIQVASLANAFGSAMPPGATANRTNVALPAGWSAVGPSSLGLGPDAVDHDGYYIIESPLTGRTYSGPQAQIYEERDARGRVSRLSVTFVGTNSPVDLADYTQLNSGEIAPNMNPLLTAVRDYAIGKGLGADDVIVTGYSLGAAYTNVMAKYADTLAGGFFADSNYIAHAVPYTYEGHDRVLNIGYENDVVHRAAGDFDSLGEAIQAAPGLMGQDYALGSSTDNLILFGDDYADPAWPYGPFALYNIPGGWAAHVAGLTSDAVARITQSAFYDETARDSLVIVSNLSGATRGVTWVEDLHRPSDRHDHVGDSAFLIGSQYDDRLRGNVGNDYIDAMAGDDTIRPGDGQNRVEGGSGTDTLELSGTMRDWSVSRLMDGTTAFFSKSHGLDIVSGVERVTFLDAGIPGRGRSYALESDRLEDLTWSGAFERFDQDVAYTAARQGTAGNDTLTGSRVFGLAGNDTITGTSASDLLYGGAGDDRLDGRGGNDAIYGGEGNDWLTGGGGNDLLNGGLGDDLFVVDARLSGRVTIEDFRLSDVEQDRIRIIGSPFRSTAELRNHGEQTADGLLLHLGAGDLMIEHATWSSLTPGTVSFG
;
A
#
# COMPACT_ATOMS: atom_id res chain seq x y z
N MET A 1 -13.47 3.56 8.30
CA MET A 1 -12.56 3.38 9.45
C MET A 1 -13.02 4.09 10.73
N ARG A 2 -13.01 5.43 10.84
CA ARG A 2 -13.32 6.11 12.13
C ARG A 2 -14.66 5.72 12.77
N LEU A 3 -15.73 5.58 11.98
CA LEU A 3 -17.03 5.12 12.47
C LEU A 3 -16.96 3.69 13.03
N ALA A 4 -16.30 2.77 12.31
CA ALA A 4 -16.07 1.40 12.74
C ALA A 4 -15.25 1.32 14.05
N SER A 5 -14.13 2.04 14.13
CA SER A 5 -13.31 2.11 15.35
C SER A 5 -14.08 2.71 16.53
N PHE A 6 -14.83 3.81 16.32
CA PHE A 6 -15.61 4.44 17.38
C PHE A 6 -16.69 3.50 17.92
N GLY A 7 -17.47 2.88 17.03
CA GLY A 7 -18.50 1.91 17.42
C GLY A 7 -17.94 0.75 18.24
N GLN A 8 -16.74 0.27 17.91
CA GLN A 8 -16.02 -0.77 18.65
C GLN A 8 -15.49 -0.32 20.00
N LEU A 9 -14.87 0.86 20.07
CA LEU A 9 -14.16 1.33 21.27
C LEU A 9 -15.07 2.01 22.30
N GLU A 10 -16.31 2.34 21.95
CA GLU A 10 -17.28 2.84 22.92
C GLU A 10 -17.55 1.81 24.05
N ARG A 11 -17.28 0.50 23.83
CA ARG A 11 -17.17 -0.50 24.91
C ARG A 11 -16.11 -1.57 24.61
N ILE A 12 -15.01 -1.60 25.36
CA ILE A 12 -14.26 -2.86 25.54
C ILE A 12 -14.62 -3.40 26.93
N TYR A 13 -15.21 -4.60 27.01
CA TYR A 13 -15.59 -5.26 28.27
C TYR A 13 -16.46 -4.40 29.23
N GLY A 14 -17.36 -3.57 28.70
CA GLY A 14 -18.22 -2.70 29.51
C GLY A 14 -17.53 -1.45 30.07
N ILE A 15 -16.31 -1.15 29.61
CA ILE A 15 -15.55 0.07 29.92
C ILE A 15 -15.67 1.01 28.72
N GLN A 16 -16.02 2.28 28.94
CA GLN A 16 -16.05 3.32 27.90
C GLN A 16 -14.63 3.66 27.42
N VAL A 17 -14.10 2.87 26.48
CA VAL A 17 -12.72 3.00 26.01
C VAL A 17 -12.54 4.21 25.11
N ALA A 18 -13.53 4.69 24.36
CA ALA A 18 -13.37 5.93 23.57
C ALA A 18 -13.04 7.18 24.42
N SER A 19 -13.59 7.28 25.63
CA SER A 19 -13.27 8.36 26.58
C SER A 19 -11.90 8.16 27.25
N LEU A 20 -11.53 6.89 27.45
CA LEU A 20 -10.27 6.49 28.06
C LEU A 20 -9.12 6.52 27.07
N ALA A 21 -9.21 5.99 25.85
CA ALA A 21 -8.16 5.96 24.82
C ALA A 21 -7.74 7.37 24.37
N ASN A 22 -8.68 8.31 24.21
CA ASN A 22 -8.35 9.72 23.99
C ASN A 22 -7.66 10.34 25.23
N ALA A 23 -8.06 9.95 26.45
CA ALA A 23 -7.39 10.36 27.68
C ALA A 23 -6.04 9.64 27.92
N PHE A 24 -5.88 8.38 27.52
CA PHE A 24 -4.73 7.48 27.69
C PHE A 24 -3.63 7.86 26.70
N GLY A 25 -3.96 8.10 25.42
CA GLY A 25 -3.02 8.66 24.45
C GLY A 25 -2.50 10.04 24.88
N SER A 26 -3.35 10.86 25.50
CA SER A 26 -2.97 12.18 26.04
C SER A 26 -2.26 12.16 27.41
N ALA A 27 -2.33 11.05 28.16
CA ALA A 27 -1.76 10.90 29.51
C ALA A 27 -0.47 10.05 29.53
N MET A 28 -0.17 9.37 28.44
CA MET A 28 1.09 8.67 28.22
C MET A 28 2.22 9.69 27.90
N PRO A 29 3.47 9.44 28.35
CA PRO A 29 4.60 10.24 27.90
C PRO A 29 4.70 10.24 26.37
N PRO A 30 5.18 11.32 25.74
CA PRO A 30 5.51 11.31 24.32
C PRO A 30 6.38 10.07 23.98
N GLY A 31 5.98 9.31 22.96
CA GLY A 31 6.66 8.08 22.52
C GLY A 31 6.16 6.76 23.14
N ALA A 32 5.24 6.78 24.10
CA ALA A 32 4.67 5.54 24.68
C ALA A 32 3.49 4.96 23.87
N THR A 33 2.99 5.68 22.87
CA THR A 33 2.07 5.16 21.86
C THR A 33 2.75 5.23 20.49
N ALA A 34 2.41 4.31 19.59
CA ALA A 34 2.98 4.28 18.25
C ALA A 34 2.71 5.60 17.52
N ASN A 35 1.44 5.95 17.28
CA ASN A 35 1.07 7.16 16.55
C ASN A 35 -0.09 7.92 17.20
N ARG A 36 -0.49 9.05 16.60
CA ARG A 36 -1.64 9.82 17.08
C ARG A 36 -2.89 8.95 17.01
N THR A 37 -3.49 8.67 18.16
CA THR A 37 -4.75 7.94 18.23
C THR A 37 -5.92 8.92 18.06
N ASN A 38 -6.80 8.66 17.10
CA ASN A 38 -8.03 9.43 16.92
C ASN A 38 -9.24 8.51 16.86
N VAL A 39 -9.75 8.19 18.04
CA VAL A 39 -10.86 7.26 18.23
C VAL A 39 -12.16 7.98 18.56
N ALA A 40 -12.25 9.29 18.27
CA ALA A 40 -13.46 10.07 18.46
C ALA A 40 -14.43 9.89 17.29
N LEU A 41 -15.73 10.02 17.58
CA LEU A 41 -16.75 10.09 16.54
C LEU A 41 -16.40 11.26 15.58
N PRO A 42 -16.40 11.06 14.26
CA PRO A 42 -16.03 12.11 13.33
C PRO A 42 -16.89 13.37 13.49
N ALA A 43 -16.30 14.54 13.26
CA ALA A 43 -17.03 15.80 13.34
C ALA A 43 -18.24 15.80 12.39
N GLY A 44 -19.38 16.29 12.87
CA GLY A 44 -20.65 16.30 12.13
C GLY A 44 -21.49 15.03 12.30
N TRP A 45 -20.95 13.96 12.86
CA TRP A 45 -21.67 12.72 13.13
C TRP A 45 -22.28 12.68 14.53
N SER A 46 -23.43 12.02 14.65
CA SER A 46 -24.13 11.79 15.93
C SER A 46 -24.94 10.49 15.89
N ALA A 47 -25.13 9.84 17.03
CA ALA A 47 -25.94 8.63 17.14
C ALA A 47 -27.44 8.93 16.91
N VAL A 48 -28.11 8.05 16.17
CA VAL A 48 -29.56 8.08 15.96
C VAL A 48 -30.20 7.16 16.99
N GLY A 49 -31.06 7.70 17.85
CA GLY A 49 -31.73 6.93 18.90
C GLY A 49 -32.92 6.10 18.40
N PRO A 50 -33.36 5.06 19.15
CA PRO A 50 -34.43 4.15 18.72
C PRO A 50 -35.74 4.86 18.41
N SER A 51 -36.11 5.88 19.18
CA SER A 51 -37.33 6.66 18.93
C SER A 51 -37.30 7.42 17.60
N SER A 52 -36.12 7.85 17.14
CA SER A 52 -35.97 8.53 15.84
C SER A 52 -36.16 7.57 14.67
N LEU A 53 -35.81 6.30 14.87
CA LEU A 53 -36.07 5.21 13.92
C LEU A 53 -37.48 4.61 14.04
N GLY A 54 -38.33 5.12 14.95
CA GLY A 54 -39.66 4.55 15.20
C GLY A 54 -39.64 3.20 15.93
N LEU A 55 -38.54 2.89 16.62
CA LEU A 55 -38.34 1.66 17.40
C LEU A 55 -38.60 1.90 18.89
N GLY A 56 -38.96 0.82 19.60
CA GLY A 56 -39.13 0.80 21.05
C GLY A 56 -37.80 0.90 21.81
N PRO A 57 -37.81 1.28 23.09
CA PRO A 57 -36.60 1.36 23.91
C PRO A 57 -35.94 -0.01 24.15
N ASP A 58 -36.68 -1.10 23.94
CA ASP A 58 -36.20 -2.47 24.01
C ASP A 58 -35.38 -2.90 22.78
N ALA A 59 -35.40 -2.11 21.69
CA ALA A 59 -34.62 -2.37 20.48
C ALA A 59 -33.10 -2.22 20.69
N VAL A 60 -32.69 -1.54 21.75
CA VAL A 60 -31.29 -1.31 22.12
C VAL A 60 -30.95 -2.00 23.45
N ASP A 61 -29.68 -2.28 23.66
CA ASP A 61 -29.16 -2.74 24.96
C ASP A 61 -29.05 -1.59 25.98
N HIS A 62 -28.48 -1.86 27.16
CA HIS A 62 -28.30 -0.85 28.22
C HIS A 62 -27.47 0.36 27.77
N ASP A 63 -26.64 0.20 26.75
CA ASP A 63 -25.66 1.20 26.31
C ASP A 63 -26.06 1.82 24.97
N GLY A 64 -27.26 1.49 24.46
CA GLY A 64 -27.81 2.11 23.27
C GLY A 64 -27.44 1.40 21.96
N TYR A 65 -26.82 0.22 22.01
CA TYR A 65 -26.54 -0.58 20.81
C TYR A 65 -27.76 -1.34 20.35
N TYR A 66 -28.07 -1.26 19.06
CA TYR A 66 -29.18 -2.00 18.47
C TYR A 66 -28.89 -3.49 18.50
N ILE A 67 -29.82 -4.25 19.08
CA ILE A 67 -29.71 -5.70 19.24
C ILE A 67 -30.14 -6.37 17.93
N ILE A 68 -29.27 -7.21 17.38
CA ILE A 68 -29.59 -8.13 16.29
C ILE A 68 -29.65 -9.52 16.90
N GLU A 69 -30.79 -10.20 16.76
CA GLU A 69 -30.98 -11.49 17.42
C GLU A 69 -30.07 -12.56 16.79
N SER A 70 -29.33 -13.30 17.63
CA SER A 70 -28.51 -14.42 17.18
C SER A 70 -29.43 -15.60 16.82
N PRO A 71 -29.22 -16.28 15.67
CA PRO A 71 -29.95 -17.50 15.35
C PRO A 71 -29.67 -18.65 16.34
N LEU A 72 -28.55 -18.62 17.07
CA LEU A 72 -28.16 -19.64 18.06
C LEU A 72 -28.60 -19.30 19.48
N THR A 73 -28.28 -18.08 19.91
CA THR A 73 -28.43 -17.67 21.31
C THR A 73 -29.67 -16.82 21.54
N GLY A 74 -30.36 -16.42 20.47
CA GLY A 74 -31.54 -15.59 20.51
C GLY A 74 -31.22 -14.15 20.85
N ARG A 75 -32.16 -13.49 21.55
CA ARG A 75 -32.00 -12.10 21.99
C ARG A 75 -31.14 -12.03 23.25
N THR A 76 -29.93 -11.52 23.13
CA THR A 76 -29.00 -11.29 24.25
C THR A 76 -28.59 -9.81 24.31
N TYR A 77 -28.14 -9.35 25.48
CA TYR A 77 -27.52 -8.03 25.65
C TYR A 77 -26.02 -8.04 25.30
N SER A 78 -25.52 -9.20 24.90
CA SER A 78 -24.14 -9.49 24.52
C SER A 78 -24.21 -10.46 23.34
N GLY A 79 -24.21 -9.88 22.14
CA GLY A 79 -24.53 -10.56 20.89
C GLY A 79 -24.27 -9.64 19.69
N PRO A 80 -24.74 -10.02 18.49
CA PRO A 80 -24.62 -9.22 17.29
C PRO A 80 -25.26 -7.83 17.47
N GLN A 81 -24.49 -6.77 17.21
CA GLN A 81 -24.88 -5.40 17.54
C GLN A 81 -24.55 -4.42 16.42
N ALA A 82 -25.30 -3.32 16.38
CA ALA A 82 -25.05 -2.21 15.48
C ALA A 82 -25.28 -0.86 16.16
N GLN A 83 -24.62 0.17 15.63
CA GLN A 83 -24.86 1.57 15.91
C GLN A 83 -25.30 2.25 14.62
N ILE A 84 -26.26 3.17 14.74
CA ILE A 84 -26.74 3.99 13.63
C ILE A 84 -26.28 5.42 13.86
N TYR A 85 -25.51 5.94 12.92
CA TYR A 85 -25.04 7.32 12.98
C TYR A 85 -25.63 8.13 11.83
N GLU A 86 -25.79 9.42 12.06
CA GLU A 86 -26.15 10.40 11.05
C GLU A 86 -25.14 11.52 11.00
N GLU A 87 -24.81 11.97 9.79
CA GLU A 87 -24.04 13.18 9.57
C GLU A 87 -24.96 14.34 9.25
N ARG A 88 -24.66 15.53 9.78
CA ARG A 88 -25.40 16.75 9.48
C ARG A 88 -24.55 17.77 8.73
N ASP A 89 -25.14 18.35 7.68
CA ASP A 89 -24.56 19.46 6.93
C ASP A 89 -24.50 20.75 7.78
N ALA A 90 -23.84 21.79 7.25
CA ALA A 90 -23.72 23.08 7.93
C ALA A 90 -25.07 23.78 8.23
N ARG A 91 -26.17 23.31 7.64
CA ARG A 91 -27.55 23.80 7.87
C ARG A 91 -28.32 22.89 8.86
N GLY A 92 -27.66 21.88 9.42
CA GLY A 92 -28.23 20.92 10.35
C GLY A 92 -29.11 19.85 9.71
N ARG A 93 -29.12 19.71 8.37
CA ARG A 93 -29.88 18.66 7.68
C ARG A 93 -29.06 17.38 7.65
N VAL A 94 -29.73 16.24 7.77
CA VAL A 94 -29.04 14.95 7.64
C VAL A 94 -28.56 14.81 6.19
N SER A 95 -27.26 14.58 6.01
CA SER A 95 -26.60 14.43 4.70
C SER A 95 -26.19 13.01 4.41
N ARG A 96 -25.84 12.22 5.43
CA ARG A 96 -25.43 10.81 5.31
C ARG A 96 -25.89 10.01 6.50
N LEU A 97 -25.98 8.70 6.33
CA LEU A 97 -26.20 7.74 7.41
C LEU A 97 -25.10 6.70 7.43
N SER A 98 -24.92 6.08 8.60
CA SER A 98 -24.11 4.89 8.71
C SER A 98 -24.83 3.79 9.47
N VAL A 99 -24.76 2.58 8.92
CA VAL A 99 -24.99 1.34 9.63
C VAL A 99 -23.62 0.81 10.03
N THR A 100 -23.25 0.99 11.30
CA THR A 100 -21.97 0.52 11.83
C THR A 100 -22.20 -0.74 12.65
N PHE A 101 -21.81 -1.90 12.11
CA PHE A 101 -21.80 -3.14 12.87
C PHE A 101 -20.62 -3.18 13.83
N VAL A 102 -20.85 -3.72 15.02
CA VAL A 102 -19.87 -3.70 16.10
C VAL A 102 -19.52 -5.13 16.47
N GLY A 103 -18.21 -5.38 16.54
CA GLY A 103 -17.65 -6.66 16.88
C GLY A 103 -17.65 -6.93 18.39
N THR A 104 -17.21 -8.13 18.73
CA THR A 104 -17.25 -8.78 20.04
C THR A 104 -17.13 -7.87 21.27
N ASN A 105 -18.21 -7.81 22.05
CA ASN A 105 -18.18 -7.37 23.44
C ASN A 105 -18.23 -8.58 24.41
N SER A 106 -18.27 -9.82 23.88
CA SER A 106 -18.57 -11.01 24.68
C SER A 106 -18.03 -12.33 24.09
N PRO A 107 -17.59 -13.29 24.93
CA PRO A 107 -17.27 -14.66 24.49
C PRO A 107 -18.44 -15.43 23.83
N VAL A 108 -19.69 -14.97 24.03
CA VAL A 108 -20.89 -15.58 23.45
C VAL A 108 -20.94 -15.39 21.92
N ASP A 109 -20.34 -14.30 21.42
CA ASP A 109 -20.28 -13.98 20.00
C ASP A 109 -19.42 -15.00 19.23
N LEU A 110 -18.52 -15.72 19.91
CA LEU A 110 -17.69 -16.79 19.33
C LEU A 110 -18.54 -17.96 18.80
N ALA A 111 -19.75 -18.16 19.32
CA ALA A 111 -20.68 -19.15 18.77
C ALA A 111 -21.25 -18.71 17.41
N ASP A 112 -21.54 -17.42 17.26
CA ASP A 112 -22.06 -16.83 16.02
C ASP A 112 -21.01 -16.81 14.89
N TYR A 113 -19.71 -16.93 15.20
CA TYR A 113 -18.66 -17.15 14.20
C TYR A 113 -18.95 -18.38 13.31
N THR A 114 -19.59 -19.41 13.87
CA THR A 114 -19.94 -20.61 13.09
C THR A 114 -21.01 -20.34 12.03
N GLN A 115 -21.74 -19.23 12.14
CA GLN A 115 -22.87 -18.86 11.27
C GLN A 115 -22.63 -17.65 10.38
N LEU A 116 -21.50 -16.93 10.53
CA LEU A 116 -21.20 -15.77 9.68
C LEU A 116 -21.24 -16.12 8.21
N ASN A 117 -20.55 -17.19 7.84
CA ASN A 117 -20.41 -17.63 6.45
C ASN A 117 -21.72 -18.21 5.88
N SER A 118 -22.59 -18.76 6.75
CA SER A 118 -23.86 -19.39 6.32
C SER A 118 -24.94 -18.39 5.96
N GLY A 119 -24.81 -17.12 6.41
CA GLY A 119 -25.80 -16.07 6.16
C GLY A 119 -27.11 -16.22 6.95
N GLU A 120 -27.21 -17.18 7.87
CA GLU A 120 -28.42 -17.45 8.68
C GLU A 120 -28.86 -16.25 9.53
N ILE A 121 -27.93 -15.34 9.85
CA ILE A 121 -28.21 -14.12 10.61
C ILE A 121 -28.84 -13.00 9.77
N ALA A 122 -28.73 -13.04 8.44
CA ALA A 122 -29.18 -11.94 7.58
C ALA A 122 -30.67 -11.57 7.80
N PRO A 123 -31.64 -12.52 7.89
CA PRO A 123 -33.04 -12.18 8.16
C PRO A 123 -33.25 -11.42 9.47
N ASN A 124 -32.40 -11.65 10.48
CA ASN A 124 -32.52 -11.01 11.80
C ASN A 124 -32.03 -9.55 11.78
N MET A 125 -31.28 -9.14 10.75
CA MET A 125 -30.93 -7.73 10.52
C MET A 125 -32.12 -6.94 9.97
N ASN A 126 -33.06 -7.61 9.30
CA ASN A 126 -34.11 -6.96 8.50
C ASN A 126 -35.00 -5.97 9.28
N PRO A 127 -35.43 -6.22 10.54
CA PRO A 127 -36.23 -5.26 11.30
C PRO A 127 -35.52 -3.92 11.52
N LEU A 128 -34.24 -3.97 11.92
CA LEU A 128 -33.43 -2.77 12.11
C LEU A 128 -33.21 -2.05 10.77
N LEU A 129 -32.79 -2.79 9.74
CA LEU A 129 -32.50 -2.22 8.43
C LEU A 129 -33.74 -1.61 7.77
N THR A 130 -34.92 -2.18 7.99
CA THR A 130 -36.20 -1.59 7.54
C THR A 130 -36.45 -0.24 8.22
N ALA A 131 -36.20 -0.13 9.52
CA ALA A 131 -36.34 1.13 10.26
C ALA A 131 -35.32 2.19 9.79
N VAL A 132 -34.08 1.77 9.52
CA VAL A 132 -33.03 2.66 8.97
C VAL A 132 -33.40 3.15 7.58
N ARG A 133 -33.88 2.27 6.69
CA ARG A 133 -34.39 2.65 5.36
C ARG A 133 -35.49 3.70 5.48
N ASP A 134 -36.49 3.46 6.31
CA ASP A 134 -37.65 4.37 6.43
C ASP A 134 -37.20 5.74 6.98
N TYR A 135 -36.22 5.74 7.89
CA TYR A 135 -35.56 6.96 8.36
C TYR A 135 -34.83 7.70 7.23
N ALA A 136 -33.99 6.99 6.45
CA ALA A 136 -33.25 7.54 5.33
C ALA A 136 -34.17 8.20 4.30
N ILE A 137 -35.21 7.49 3.85
CA ILE A 137 -36.24 8.00 2.93
C ILE A 137 -36.94 9.21 3.54
N GLY A 138 -37.26 9.16 4.84
CA GLY A 138 -37.86 10.29 5.58
C GLY A 138 -36.96 11.53 5.66
N LYS A 139 -35.64 11.39 5.51
CA LYS A 139 -34.67 12.49 5.39
C LYS A 139 -34.38 12.91 3.94
N GLY A 140 -34.93 12.19 2.96
CA GLY A 140 -34.67 12.42 1.55
C GLY A 140 -33.33 11.87 1.07
N LEU A 141 -32.81 10.83 1.73
CA LEU A 141 -31.56 10.16 1.39
C LEU A 141 -31.81 8.90 0.55
N GLY A 142 -30.88 8.62 -0.36
CA GLY A 142 -30.80 7.39 -1.14
C GLY A 142 -29.94 6.31 -0.46
N ALA A 143 -29.75 5.20 -1.18
CA ALA A 143 -28.88 4.11 -0.73
C ALA A 143 -27.40 4.53 -0.70
N ASP A 144 -27.01 5.32 -1.69
CA ASP A 144 -25.70 5.91 -1.94
C ASP A 144 -25.28 6.92 -0.86
N ASP A 145 -26.23 7.45 -0.10
CA ASP A 145 -25.98 8.28 1.09
C ASP A 145 -25.70 7.46 2.36
N VAL A 146 -25.76 6.12 2.28
CA VAL A 146 -25.54 5.21 3.41
C VAL A 146 -24.17 4.55 3.33
N ILE A 147 -23.45 4.59 4.45
CA ILE A 147 -22.18 3.90 4.67
C ILE A 147 -22.44 2.69 5.58
N VAL A 148 -22.20 1.49 5.07
CA VAL A 148 -22.22 0.26 5.87
C VAL A 148 -20.78 -0.12 6.22
N THR A 149 -20.49 -0.23 7.50
CA THR A 149 -19.10 -0.49 7.95
C THR A 149 -19.05 -1.28 9.25
N GLY A 150 -17.87 -1.80 9.56
CA GLY A 150 -17.60 -2.49 10.81
C GLY A 150 -16.13 -2.89 10.91
N TYR A 151 -15.72 -3.30 12.11
CA TYR A 151 -14.37 -3.81 12.38
C TYR A 151 -14.48 -5.24 12.90
N SER A 152 -13.55 -6.13 12.51
CA SER A 152 -13.51 -7.52 12.98
C SER A 152 -14.84 -8.25 12.71
N LEU A 153 -15.49 -8.80 13.74
CA LEU A 153 -16.81 -9.41 13.60
C LEU A 153 -17.87 -8.45 13.01
N GLY A 154 -17.80 -7.15 13.30
CA GLY A 154 -18.66 -6.15 12.66
C GLY A 154 -18.42 -6.05 11.15
N ALA A 155 -17.18 -6.23 10.71
CA ALA A 155 -16.84 -6.29 9.29
C ALA A 155 -17.40 -7.56 8.61
N ALA A 156 -17.46 -8.68 9.33
CA ALA A 156 -18.14 -9.87 8.83
C ALA A 156 -19.65 -9.62 8.63
N TYR A 157 -20.33 -8.95 9.57
CA TYR A 157 -21.72 -8.55 9.37
C TYR A 157 -21.92 -7.55 8.22
N THR A 158 -20.92 -6.69 7.98
CA THR A 158 -20.91 -5.80 6.81
C THR A 158 -20.92 -6.62 5.51
N ASN A 159 -20.08 -7.66 5.42
CA ASN A 159 -20.04 -8.56 4.26
C ASN A 159 -21.32 -9.40 4.11
N VAL A 160 -21.89 -9.89 5.21
CA VAL A 160 -23.18 -10.57 5.19
C VAL A 160 -24.29 -9.63 4.70
N MET A 161 -24.35 -8.40 5.21
CA MET A 161 -25.33 -7.41 4.75
C MET A 161 -25.14 -7.11 3.25
N ALA A 162 -23.91 -7.03 2.77
CA ALA A 162 -23.62 -6.86 1.34
C ALA A 162 -24.11 -8.05 0.51
N LYS A 163 -23.84 -9.30 0.93
CA LYS A 163 -24.31 -10.52 0.25
C LYS A 163 -25.83 -10.56 0.07
N TYR A 164 -26.58 -10.03 1.04
CA TYR A 164 -28.05 -10.04 1.04
C TYR A 164 -28.70 -8.66 0.78
N ALA A 165 -27.93 -7.67 0.34
CA ALA A 165 -28.38 -6.28 0.19
C ALA A 165 -29.61 -6.14 -0.71
N ASP A 166 -29.72 -6.97 -1.75
CA ASP A 166 -30.84 -6.98 -2.71
C ASP A 166 -32.16 -7.46 -2.10
N THR A 167 -32.11 -8.10 -0.93
CA THR A 167 -33.29 -8.67 -0.26
C THR A 167 -33.59 -8.00 1.06
N LEU A 168 -32.57 -7.58 1.80
CA LEU A 168 -32.73 -6.90 3.08
C LEU A 168 -33.37 -5.53 2.89
N ALA A 169 -34.33 -5.21 3.75
CA ALA A 169 -35.14 -4.00 3.71
C ALA A 169 -35.78 -3.75 2.33
N GLY A 170 -36.06 -4.80 1.55
CA GLY A 170 -36.64 -4.68 0.21
C GLY A 170 -35.65 -4.18 -0.85
N GLY A 171 -34.34 -4.40 -0.68
CA GLY A 171 -33.32 -4.06 -1.66
C GLY A 171 -32.77 -2.63 -1.53
N PHE A 172 -33.19 -1.86 -0.52
CA PHE A 172 -32.80 -0.46 -0.40
C PHE A 172 -31.29 -0.26 -0.30
N PHE A 173 -30.55 -1.20 0.31
CA PHE A 173 -29.11 -1.03 0.55
C PHE A 173 -28.24 -1.61 -0.58
N ALA A 174 -28.82 -2.07 -1.69
CA ALA A 174 -28.08 -2.72 -2.79
C ALA A 174 -26.96 -1.84 -3.35
N ASP A 175 -27.20 -0.52 -3.40
CA ASP A 175 -26.29 0.51 -3.92
C ASP A 175 -25.64 1.35 -2.78
N SER A 176 -25.62 0.84 -1.55
CA SER A 176 -24.93 1.51 -0.43
C SER A 176 -23.41 1.31 -0.48
N ASN A 177 -22.67 2.15 0.23
CA ASN A 177 -21.20 2.06 0.28
C ASN A 177 -20.77 1.09 1.38
N TYR A 178 -20.21 -0.06 1.03
CA TYR A 178 -19.74 -1.06 2.00
C TYR A 178 -18.22 -1.03 2.14
N ILE A 179 -17.75 -0.73 3.36
CA ILE A 179 -16.33 -0.73 3.70
C ILE A 179 -16.14 -1.48 5.01
N ALA A 180 -15.46 -2.61 4.96
CA ALA A 180 -15.23 -3.48 6.12
C ALA A 180 -13.75 -3.45 6.52
N HIS A 181 -13.47 -3.60 7.82
CA HIS A 181 -12.12 -3.52 8.37
C HIS A 181 -11.72 -4.77 9.15
N ALA A 182 -10.51 -5.30 8.93
CA ALA A 182 -9.98 -6.48 9.62
C ALA A 182 -10.96 -7.68 9.56
N VAL A 183 -11.52 -7.90 8.37
CA VAL A 183 -12.64 -8.82 8.19
C VAL A 183 -12.19 -10.29 8.24
N PRO A 184 -12.88 -11.19 8.96
CA PRO A 184 -12.58 -12.62 8.91
C PRO A 184 -13.21 -13.35 7.72
N TYR A 185 -14.40 -12.93 7.27
CA TYR A 185 -15.14 -13.53 6.14
C TYR A 185 -15.40 -12.49 5.05
N THR A 186 -15.00 -12.76 3.81
CA THR A 186 -15.18 -11.85 2.67
C THR A 186 -16.32 -12.28 1.75
N TYR A 187 -17.01 -11.29 1.18
CA TYR A 187 -17.98 -11.48 0.13
C TYR A 187 -17.42 -10.97 -1.21
N GLU A 188 -17.13 -11.89 -2.13
CA GLU A 188 -16.50 -11.59 -3.43
C GLU A 188 -17.49 -11.29 -4.56
N GLY A 189 -18.80 -11.19 -4.25
CA GLY A 189 -19.83 -11.02 -5.27
C GLY A 189 -20.13 -9.55 -5.60
N HIS A 190 -20.35 -9.26 -6.89
CA HIS A 190 -20.84 -7.97 -7.40
C HIS A 190 -19.97 -6.74 -7.08
N ASP A 191 -18.70 -6.93 -6.69
CA ASP A 191 -17.77 -5.83 -6.38
C ASP A 191 -18.36 -4.79 -5.40
N ARG A 192 -19.10 -5.29 -4.40
CA ARG A 192 -19.96 -4.46 -3.53
C ARG A 192 -19.23 -3.96 -2.29
N VAL A 193 -18.18 -4.65 -1.85
CA VAL A 193 -17.50 -4.40 -0.57
C VAL A 193 -16.02 -4.20 -0.78
N LEU A 194 -15.46 -3.17 -0.16
CA LEU A 194 -14.02 -3.03 0.02
C LEU A 194 -13.64 -3.51 1.43
N ASN A 195 -12.83 -4.56 1.49
CA ASN A 195 -12.34 -5.18 2.71
C ASN A 195 -10.90 -4.74 2.99
N ILE A 196 -10.72 -3.83 3.94
CA ILE A 196 -9.41 -3.29 4.30
C ILE A 196 -8.90 -4.00 5.54
N GLY A 197 -7.71 -4.58 5.48
CA GLY A 197 -7.08 -5.18 6.64
C GLY A 197 -5.59 -5.34 6.43
N TYR A 198 -4.90 -5.76 7.49
CA TYR A 198 -3.45 -5.95 7.42
C TYR A 198 -3.14 -7.43 7.23
N GLU A 199 -2.16 -7.78 6.40
CA GLU A 199 -1.73 -9.16 6.23
C GLU A 199 -1.21 -9.80 7.52
N ASN A 200 -0.60 -8.98 8.39
CA ASN A 200 -0.08 -9.41 9.68
C ASN A 200 -1.13 -9.34 10.80
N ASP A 201 -2.40 -9.09 10.45
CA ASP A 201 -3.57 -9.28 11.31
C ASP A 201 -4.15 -10.68 11.07
N VAL A 202 -3.98 -11.57 12.05
CA VAL A 202 -4.41 -12.97 11.94
C VAL A 202 -5.92 -13.15 11.80
N VAL A 203 -6.73 -12.14 12.13
CA VAL A 203 -8.19 -12.18 11.97
C VAL A 203 -8.57 -11.83 10.55
N HIS A 204 -7.80 -10.98 9.87
CA HIS A 204 -8.09 -10.56 8.53
C HIS A 204 -7.99 -11.76 7.57
N ARG A 205 -9.00 -11.94 6.72
CA ARG A 205 -9.16 -13.03 5.76
C ARG A 205 -9.11 -14.44 6.37
N ALA A 206 -9.22 -14.57 7.69
CA ALA A 206 -9.03 -15.84 8.40
C ALA A 206 -9.99 -16.97 8.01
N ALA A 207 -11.14 -16.66 7.43
CA ALA A 207 -12.10 -17.62 6.89
C ALA A 207 -12.36 -17.41 5.39
N GLY A 208 -11.59 -16.56 4.70
CA GLY A 208 -11.71 -16.26 3.28
C GLY A 208 -13.14 -16.02 2.79
N ASP A 209 -13.43 -16.54 1.60
CA ASP A 209 -14.74 -16.51 0.92
C ASP A 209 -15.55 -17.81 1.12
N PHE A 210 -15.10 -18.72 2.00
CA PHE A 210 -15.72 -20.03 2.22
C PHE A 210 -17.17 -19.92 2.72
N ASP A 211 -18.06 -20.79 2.25
CA ASP A 211 -19.48 -20.81 2.63
C ASP A 211 -19.71 -21.28 4.07
N SER A 212 -18.71 -21.90 4.71
CA SER A 212 -18.76 -22.27 6.13
C SER A 212 -17.39 -22.22 6.81
N LEU A 213 -17.41 -21.98 8.12
CA LEU A 213 -16.20 -22.08 8.96
C LEU A 213 -15.57 -23.48 8.91
N GLY A 214 -16.40 -24.52 8.75
CA GLY A 214 -15.92 -25.91 8.63
C GLY A 214 -15.10 -26.13 7.36
N GLU A 215 -15.50 -25.53 6.23
CA GLU A 215 -14.73 -25.54 4.99
C GLU A 215 -13.44 -24.73 5.11
N ALA A 216 -13.51 -23.55 5.72
CA ALA A 216 -12.32 -22.73 6.00
C ALA A 216 -11.29 -23.48 6.85
N ILE A 217 -11.72 -24.17 7.93
CA ILE A 217 -10.83 -24.99 8.77
C ILE A 217 -10.29 -26.21 8.02
N GLN A 218 -11.06 -26.80 7.12
CA GLN A 218 -10.57 -27.91 6.29
C GLN A 218 -9.51 -27.43 5.28
N ALA A 219 -9.70 -26.24 4.71
CA ALA A 219 -8.75 -25.63 3.78
C ALA A 219 -7.46 -25.16 4.50
N ALA A 220 -7.58 -24.59 5.70
CA ALA A 220 -6.45 -24.26 6.56
C ALA A 220 -6.69 -24.69 8.01
N PRO A 221 -6.19 -25.87 8.42
CA PRO A 221 -6.35 -26.36 9.78
C PRO A 221 -5.83 -25.36 10.82
N GLY A 222 -6.73 -24.91 11.71
CA GLY A 222 -6.43 -23.92 12.74
C GLY A 222 -6.49 -22.46 12.28
N LEU A 223 -6.98 -22.20 11.06
CA LEU A 223 -7.04 -20.88 10.42
C LEU A 223 -5.68 -20.16 10.48
N MET A 224 -4.62 -20.90 10.14
CA MET A 224 -3.25 -20.40 10.21
C MET A 224 -2.87 -19.64 8.95
N GLY A 225 -2.43 -18.38 9.11
CA GLY A 225 -1.82 -17.53 8.09
C GLY A 225 -2.49 -17.60 6.73
N GLN A 226 -3.78 -17.26 6.66
CA GLN A 226 -4.47 -17.18 5.39
C GLN A 226 -4.13 -15.85 4.73
N ASP A 227 -3.28 -15.93 3.71
CA ASP A 227 -3.00 -14.84 2.79
C ASP A 227 -3.50 -15.28 1.42
N TYR A 228 -4.80 -15.07 1.19
CA TYR A 228 -5.48 -15.43 -0.06
C TYR A 228 -5.64 -14.18 -0.91
N ALA A 229 -5.28 -14.27 -2.19
CA ALA A 229 -5.64 -13.23 -3.16
C ALA A 229 -7.17 -13.16 -3.31
N LEU A 230 -7.78 -12.05 -2.89
CA LEU A 230 -9.23 -11.83 -2.87
C LEU A 230 -9.57 -10.50 -3.55
N GLY A 231 -10.46 -10.55 -4.54
CA GLY A 231 -10.82 -9.38 -5.34
C GLY A 231 -11.49 -8.25 -4.56
N SER A 232 -12.09 -8.55 -3.41
CA SER A 232 -12.70 -7.56 -2.53
C SER A 232 -11.75 -6.97 -1.48
N SER A 233 -10.54 -7.51 -1.33
CA SER A 233 -9.66 -7.27 -0.17
C SER A 233 -8.39 -6.53 -0.53
N THR A 234 -7.84 -5.76 0.41
CA THR A 234 -6.45 -5.29 0.34
C THR A 234 -5.56 -6.40 0.89
N ASP A 235 -4.78 -7.07 0.05
CA ASP A 235 -4.07 -8.27 0.47
C ASP A 235 -2.68 -7.98 1.05
N ASN A 236 -1.98 -6.97 0.53
CA ASN A 236 -0.55 -6.71 0.82
C ASN A 236 -0.32 -5.45 1.67
N LEU A 237 -1.21 -5.20 2.64
CA LEU A 237 -1.10 -4.06 3.54
C LEU A 237 -0.48 -4.48 4.89
N ILE A 238 0.65 -3.90 5.28
CA ILE A 238 1.41 -4.24 6.49
C ILE A 238 1.31 -3.12 7.53
N LEU A 239 0.90 -3.46 8.76
CA LEU A 239 1.04 -2.57 9.92
C LEU A 239 2.36 -2.86 10.64
N PHE A 240 3.39 -2.05 10.41
CA PHE A 240 4.75 -2.31 10.90
C PHE A 240 4.92 -1.86 12.36
N GLY A 241 4.50 -2.70 13.31
CA GLY A 241 4.64 -2.46 14.75
C GLY A 241 5.84 -3.16 15.40
N ASP A 242 6.07 -2.90 16.68
CA ASP A 242 7.17 -3.48 17.46
C ASP A 242 7.21 -5.01 17.40
N ASP A 243 6.04 -5.65 17.46
CA ASP A 243 5.92 -7.10 17.35
C ASP A 243 6.36 -7.59 15.96
N TYR A 244 5.86 -6.97 14.89
CA TYR A 244 6.23 -7.33 13.51
C TYR A 244 7.71 -7.08 13.22
N ALA A 245 8.34 -6.14 13.92
CA ALA A 245 9.77 -5.89 13.83
C ALA A 245 10.62 -6.95 14.57
N ASP A 246 10.10 -7.62 15.60
CA ASP A 246 10.85 -8.61 16.38
C ASP A 246 11.12 -9.88 15.54
N PRO A 247 12.39 -10.29 15.34
CA PRO A 247 12.74 -11.53 14.64
C PRO A 247 12.13 -12.80 15.24
N ALA A 248 11.74 -12.80 16.52
CA ALA A 248 11.11 -13.92 17.20
C ALA A 248 9.58 -13.96 17.01
N TRP A 249 8.97 -12.91 16.45
CA TRP A 249 7.55 -12.92 16.08
C TRP A 249 7.30 -14.00 15.02
N PRO A 250 6.23 -14.81 15.14
CA PRO A 250 5.02 -14.63 15.97
C PRO A 250 5.05 -15.39 17.30
N TYR A 251 6.23 -15.63 17.87
CA TYR A 251 6.42 -16.33 19.15
C TYR A 251 5.74 -17.72 19.18
N GLY A 252 5.70 -18.39 18.03
CA GLY A 252 4.90 -19.57 17.77
C GLY A 252 4.29 -19.54 16.37
N PRO A 253 3.26 -20.37 16.08
CA PRO A 253 2.56 -20.32 14.79
C PRO A 253 1.70 -19.05 14.67
N PHE A 254 1.69 -18.43 13.50
CA PHE A 254 0.77 -17.33 13.18
C PHE A 254 -0.65 -17.90 12.98
N ALA A 255 -1.45 -17.87 14.04
CA ALA A 255 -2.74 -18.55 14.11
C ALA A 255 -3.71 -17.83 15.06
N LEU A 256 -5.01 -17.94 14.78
CA LEU A 256 -6.06 -17.25 15.54
C LEU A 256 -6.02 -17.55 17.05
N TYR A 257 -5.59 -18.75 17.45
CA TYR A 257 -5.46 -19.13 18.86
C TYR A 257 -4.18 -18.61 19.53
N ASN A 258 -3.17 -18.18 18.77
CA ASN A 258 -1.93 -17.63 19.28
C ASN A 258 -2.08 -16.12 19.50
N ILE A 259 -2.74 -15.75 20.61
CA ILE A 259 -3.05 -14.36 20.92
C ILE A 259 -1.81 -13.44 20.87
N PRO A 260 -0.68 -13.77 21.53
CA PRO A 260 0.52 -12.93 21.46
C PRO A 260 1.16 -12.85 20.07
N GLY A 261 0.90 -13.82 19.19
CA GLY A 261 1.59 -13.96 17.91
C GLY A 261 0.86 -13.42 16.69
N GLY A 262 -0.44 -13.13 16.77
CA GLY A 262 -1.21 -12.74 15.57
C GLY A 262 -2.21 -11.60 15.75
N TRP A 263 -2.51 -11.21 17.00
CA TRP A 263 -3.54 -10.22 17.29
C TRP A 263 -3.01 -8.80 17.49
N ALA A 264 -1.69 -8.61 17.49
CA ALA A 264 -1.08 -7.31 17.71
C ALA A 264 -1.55 -6.29 16.67
N ALA A 265 -1.44 -6.61 15.38
CA ALA A 265 -1.93 -5.76 14.30
C ALA A 265 -3.45 -5.57 14.35
N HIS A 266 -4.21 -6.62 14.74
CA HIS A 266 -5.66 -6.53 14.93
C HIS A 266 -6.07 -5.48 15.97
N VAL A 267 -5.36 -5.41 17.09
CA VAL A 267 -5.67 -4.47 18.17
C VAL A 267 -5.11 -3.08 17.85
N ALA A 268 -3.89 -3.02 17.32
CA ALA A 268 -3.26 -1.77 16.93
C ALA A 268 -4.05 -1.05 15.83
N GLY A 269 -4.56 -1.79 14.84
CA GLY A 269 -5.37 -1.29 13.74
C GLY A 269 -6.59 -0.48 14.17
N LEU A 270 -7.24 -0.84 15.29
CA LEU A 270 -8.38 -0.09 15.83
C LEU A 270 -8.06 1.37 16.20
N THR A 271 -6.84 1.59 16.67
CA THR A 271 -6.40 2.87 17.25
C THR A 271 -5.36 3.59 16.40
N SER A 272 -4.77 2.91 15.42
CA SER A 272 -3.80 3.44 14.48
C SER A 272 -4.44 4.47 13.53
N ASP A 273 -3.61 5.41 13.08
CA ASP A 273 -3.92 6.37 12.03
C ASP A 273 -3.42 5.90 10.65
N ALA A 274 -2.91 4.68 10.52
CA ALA A 274 -2.32 4.13 9.30
C ALA A 274 -3.18 4.33 8.04
N VAL A 275 -4.47 3.99 8.09
CA VAL A 275 -5.40 4.22 6.96
C VAL A 275 -5.48 5.70 6.59
N ALA A 276 -5.45 6.61 7.57
CA ALA A 276 -5.47 8.03 7.28
C ALA A 276 -4.17 8.50 6.63
N ARG A 277 -3.02 7.98 7.09
CA ARG A 277 -1.71 8.26 6.49
C ARG A 277 -1.60 7.74 5.06
N ILE A 278 -2.11 6.54 4.78
CA ILE A 278 -2.22 6.02 3.40
C ILE A 278 -2.96 7.03 2.52
N THR A 279 -4.14 7.51 2.93
CA THR A 279 -4.92 8.49 2.15
C THR A 279 -4.32 9.90 2.06
N GLN A 280 -3.24 10.15 2.81
CA GLN A 280 -2.53 11.43 2.84
C GLN A 280 -1.16 11.34 2.19
N SER A 281 -0.74 10.13 1.81
CA SER A 281 0.54 9.88 1.15
C SER A 281 0.64 10.70 -0.13
N ALA A 282 1.82 11.22 -0.40
CA ALA A 282 2.15 11.83 -1.69
C ALA A 282 1.97 10.84 -2.86
N PHE A 283 1.99 9.54 -2.57
CA PHE A 283 1.89 8.45 -3.55
C PHE A 283 0.55 7.70 -3.50
N TYR A 284 -0.52 8.29 -2.96
CA TYR A 284 -1.81 7.60 -2.83
C TYR A 284 -2.46 7.28 -4.18
N ASP A 285 -2.36 8.18 -5.16
CA ASP A 285 -3.02 8.03 -6.47
C ASP A 285 -2.32 6.99 -7.35
N GLU A 286 -1.10 6.60 -6.95
CA GLU A 286 -0.21 5.61 -7.55
C GLU A 286 -0.43 4.21 -6.95
N THR A 287 -1.12 4.12 -5.80
CA THR A 287 -1.47 2.83 -5.22
C THR A 287 -2.66 2.18 -5.92
N ALA A 288 -2.63 0.86 -5.97
CA ALA A 288 -3.74 0.01 -6.35
C ALA A 288 -4.18 -0.86 -5.17
N ARG A 289 -5.30 -1.60 -5.32
CA ARG A 289 -5.90 -2.41 -4.24
C ARG A 289 -4.89 -3.36 -3.59
N ASP A 290 -4.08 -4.02 -4.42
CA ASP A 290 -3.13 -5.07 -4.00
C ASP A 290 -1.67 -4.60 -4.03
N SER A 291 -1.43 -3.28 -4.08
CA SER A 291 -0.08 -2.74 -3.86
C SER A 291 0.47 -3.19 -2.51
N LEU A 292 1.77 -3.50 -2.46
CA LEU A 292 2.48 -3.71 -1.21
C LEU A 292 2.61 -2.36 -0.49
N VAL A 293 1.91 -2.19 0.62
CA VAL A 293 1.90 -0.94 1.39
C VAL A 293 2.36 -1.23 2.82
N ILE A 294 3.47 -0.62 3.24
CA ILE A 294 4.07 -0.84 4.56
C ILE A 294 3.98 0.44 5.37
N VAL A 295 3.24 0.41 6.46
CA VAL A 295 2.92 1.61 7.23
C VAL A 295 3.58 1.57 8.60
N SER A 296 4.45 2.56 8.89
CA SER A 296 5.13 2.70 10.18
C SER A 296 4.12 2.76 11.32
N ASN A 297 4.26 1.86 12.30
CA ASN A 297 3.47 1.82 13.52
C ASN A 297 4.31 1.38 14.73
N LEU A 298 5.61 1.68 14.68
CA LEU A 298 6.57 1.43 15.75
C LEU A 298 6.28 2.33 16.96
N SER A 299 6.62 1.88 18.16
CA SER A 299 6.62 2.74 19.35
C SER A 299 7.84 3.66 19.36
N GLY A 300 7.81 4.70 20.20
CA GLY A 300 8.98 5.56 20.40
C GLY A 300 10.19 4.82 21.00
N ALA A 301 10.01 3.62 21.54
CA ALA A 301 11.12 2.83 22.10
C ALA A 301 11.98 2.15 21.01
N THR A 302 11.39 1.85 19.85
CA THR A 302 12.01 1.08 18.77
C THR A 302 12.26 1.92 17.52
N ARG A 303 11.44 2.94 17.26
CA ARG A 303 11.48 3.74 16.02
C ARG A 303 12.87 4.26 15.64
N GLY A 304 13.63 4.78 16.61
CA GLY A 304 14.97 5.32 16.33
C GLY A 304 16.05 4.28 16.00
N VAL A 305 15.79 2.98 16.20
CA VAL A 305 16.77 1.89 16.02
C VAL A 305 16.31 0.78 15.08
N THR A 306 15.03 0.77 14.74
CA THR A 306 14.40 -0.23 13.87
C THR A 306 14.09 0.43 12.54
N TRP A 307 14.37 -0.27 11.45
CA TRP A 307 13.94 0.16 10.12
C TRP A 307 12.57 -0.44 9.81
N VAL A 308 11.69 0.40 9.28
CA VAL A 308 10.47 -0.03 8.60
C VAL A 308 10.89 -0.44 7.20
N GLU A 309 10.73 -1.73 6.91
CA GLU A 309 11.19 -2.36 5.68
C GLU A 309 10.30 -3.56 5.38
N ASP A 310 10.37 -4.06 4.15
CA ASP A 310 9.76 -5.32 3.82
C ASP A 310 10.54 -6.49 4.44
N LEU A 311 9.84 -7.44 5.06
CA LEU A 311 10.43 -8.52 5.84
C LEU A 311 9.80 -9.86 5.50
N HIS A 312 10.65 -10.88 5.34
CA HIS A 312 10.16 -12.26 5.24
C HIS A 312 9.54 -12.69 6.58
N ARG A 313 8.21 -12.82 6.61
CA ARG A 313 7.43 -13.10 7.81
C ARG A 313 6.43 -14.22 7.56
N PRO A 314 6.01 -14.97 8.61
CA PRO A 314 5.01 -16.02 8.43
C PRO A 314 3.60 -15.54 8.00
N SER A 315 3.34 -14.23 8.03
CA SER A 315 2.12 -13.62 7.47
C SER A 315 2.17 -13.56 5.94
N ASP A 316 3.34 -13.32 5.37
CA ASP A 316 3.58 -13.23 3.93
C ASP A 316 3.76 -14.64 3.35
N ARG A 317 2.81 -15.09 2.53
CA ARG A 317 2.92 -16.35 1.78
C ARG A 317 3.29 -16.16 0.32
N HIS A 318 3.21 -14.92 -0.18
CA HIS A 318 3.53 -14.58 -1.55
C HIS A 318 5.03 -14.31 -1.74
N ASP A 319 5.77 -14.14 -0.63
CA ASP A 319 7.21 -13.84 -0.57
C ASP A 319 7.51 -12.60 -1.42
N HIS A 320 6.84 -11.49 -1.10
CA HIS A 320 6.99 -10.21 -1.81
C HIS A 320 8.30 -9.47 -1.45
N VAL A 321 9.18 -10.12 -0.69
CA VAL A 321 10.47 -9.54 -0.29
C VAL A 321 11.34 -9.26 -1.50
N GLY A 322 11.55 -7.97 -1.77
CA GLY A 322 12.28 -7.50 -2.95
C GLY A 322 11.39 -6.93 -4.05
N ASP A 323 10.07 -6.97 -3.88
CA ASP A 323 9.11 -6.30 -4.75
C ASP A 323 9.03 -4.80 -4.46
N SER A 324 8.56 -4.02 -5.43
CA SER A 324 8.20 -2.62 -5.22
C SER A 324 7.22 -2.44 -4.07
N ALA A 325 7.52 -1.52 -3.16
CA ALA A 325 6.68 -1.22 -2.01
C ALA A 325 6.40 0.29 -1.86
N PHE A 326 5.24 0.58 -1.30
CA PHE A 326 4.88 1.91 -0.80
C PHE A 326 5.16 1.95 0.71
N LEU A 327 6.23 2.62 1.13
CA LEU A 327 6.59 2.77 2.53
C LEU A 327 6.08 4.12 3.04
N ILE A 328 5.32 4.08 4.13
CA ILE A 328 4.68 5.27 4.70
C ILE A 328 5.13 5.47 6.15
N GLY A 329 5.87 6.55 6.36
CA GLY A 329 6.33 7.05 7.65
C GLY A 329 5.21 7.62 8.52
N SER A 330 5.59 8.38 9.54
CA SER A 330 4.70 8.92 10.56
C SER A 330 5.00 10.40 10.80
N GLN A 331 4.38 10.99 11.81
CA GLN A 331 4.68 12.38 12.23
C GLN A 331 5.91 12.49 13.14
N TYR A 332 6.78 11.48 13.18
CA TYR A 332 7.95 11.40 14.03
C TYR A 332 9.14 10.88 13.23
N ASP A 333 10.35 11.14 13.73
CA ASP A 333 11.62 10.65 13.18
C ASP A 333 11.60 9.12 12.96
N ASP A 334 11.40 8.71 11.72
CA ASP A 334 11.32 7.34 11.24
C ASP A 334 12.62 6.91 10.54
N ARG A 335 12.77 5.59 10.42
CA ARG A 335 13.83 4.97 9.63
C ARG A 335 13.18 4.07 8.60
N LEU A 336 13.23 4.45 7.33
CA LEU A 336 12.54 3.77 6.24
C LEU A 336 13.56 3.14 5.30
N ARG A 337 13.36 1.87 4.92
CA ARG A 337 14.28 1.18 4.01
C ARG A 337 13.52 0.38 2.95
N GLY A 338 13.70 0.78 1.70
CA GLY A 338 13.30 0.00 0.52
C GLY A 338 14.26 -1.15 0.22
N ASN A 339 13.96 -1.91 -0.83
CA ASN A 339 14.62 -3.16 -1.18
C ASN A 339 15.37 -3.04 -2.53
N VAL A 340 15.17 -3.95 -3.47
CA VAL A 340 15.81 -3.95 -4.80
C VAL A 340 14.84 -3.57 -5.93
N GLY A 341 13.55 -3.47 -5.64
CA GLY A 341 12.50 -3.07 -6.56
C GLY A 341 12.28 -1.55 -6.59
N ASN A 342 11.31 -1.11 -7.39
CA ASN A 342 10.97 0.32 -7.49
C ASN A 342 10.16 0.75 -6.25
N ASP A 343 10.77 1.41 -5.27
CA ASP A 343 10.11 1.78 -4.02
C ASP A 343 9.62 3.23 -3.98
N TYR A 344 8.48 3.44 -3.33
CA TYR A 344 7.79 4.72 -3.14
C TYR A 344 7.74 5.03 -1.65
N ILE A 345 8.62 5.93 -1.18
CA ILE A 345 8.85 6.18 0.24
C ILE A 345 8.36 7.58 0.60
N ASP A 346 7.26 7.67 1.33
CA ASP A 346 6.78 8.92 1.93
C ASP A 346 7.08 8.92 3.42
N ALA A 347 8.06 9.73 3.83
CA ALA A 347 8.51 9.81 5.22
C ALA A 347 7.61 10.67 6.11
N MET A 348 6.77 11.51 5.50
CA MET A 348 5.80 12.40 6.14
C MET A 348 6.40 13.53 6.97
N ALA A 349 6.58 13.39 8.27
CA ALA A 349 7.08 14.48 9.10
C ALA A 349 7.96 13.96 10.23
N GLY A 350 8.97 14.72 10.60
CA GLY A 350 10.01 14.22 11.50
C GLY A 350 11.37 14.46 10.87
N ASP A 351 12.44 14.20 11.61
CA ASP A 351 13.79 14.18 11.02
C ASP A 351 14.09 12.74 10.59
N ASP A 352 13.73 12.38 9.36
CA ASP A 352 13.70 10.99 8.90
C ASP A 352 15.03 10.52 8.31
N THR A 353 15.30 9.22 8.43
CA THR A 353 16.43 8.56 7.76
C THR A 353 15.92 7.54 6.75
N ILE A 354 16.27 7.72 5.48
CA ILE A 354 15.68 6.98 4.37
C ILE A 354 16.77 6.24 3.59
N ARG A 355 16.58 4.95 3.35
CA ARG A 355 17.43 4.12 2.48
C ARG A 355 16.56 3.60 1.34
N PRO A 356 16.63 4.20 0.14
CA PRO A 356 15.71 3.85 -0.93
C PRO A 356 15.92 2.42 -1.43
N GLY A 357 17.16 1.93 -1.44
CA GLY A 357 17.46 0.60 -1.96
C GLY A 357 18.15 0.67 -3.31
N ASP A 358 18.03 -0.40 -4.09
CA ASP A 358 18.39 -0.41 -5.51
C ASP A 358 17.11 -0.27 -6.36
N GLY A 359 17.21 0.02 -7.65
CA GLY A 359 16.04 0.13 -8.56
C GLY A 359 15.66 1.58 -8.90
N GLN A 360 14.43 1.80 -9.36
CA GLN A 360 13.88 3.15 -9.59
C GLN A 360 13.02 3.59 -8.39
N ASN A 361 13.55 4.48 -7.55
CA ASN A 361 12.86 4.87 -6.31
C ASN A 361 12.32 6.31 -6.38
N ARG A 362 11.17 6.52 -5.74
CA ARG A 362 10.57 7.83 -5.47
C ARG A 362 10.59 8.07 -3.97
N VAL A 363 11.15 9.20 -3.55
CA VAL A 363 11.28 9.56 -2.13
C VAL A 363 10.71 10.95 -1.88
N GLU A 364 9.80 11.04 -0.92
CA GLU A 364 9.32 12.28 -0.31
C GLU A 364 9.75 12.30 1.16
N GLY A 365 10.70 13.20 1.51
CA GLY A 365 11.14 13.37 2.90
C GLY A 365 10.10 14.10 3.76
N GLY A 366 9.26 14.93 3.16
CA GLY A 366 8.18 15.61 3.84
C GLY A 366 8.66 16.81 4.64
N SER A 367 8.27 16.91 5.92
CA SER A 367 8.62 18.04 6.76
C SER A 367 9.56 17.67 7.89
N GLY A 368 10.73 18.31 7.93
CA GLY A 368 11.70 18.16 9.00
C GLY A 368 13.09 18.41 8.46
N THR A 369 14.09 17.69 8.96
CA THR A 369 15.41 17.61 8.35
C THR A 369 15.72 16.16 8.01
N ASP A 370 15.51 15.81 6.75
CA ASP A 370 15.50 14.44 6.29
C ASP A 370 16.85 14.06 5.67
N THR A 371 17.24 12.80 5.87
CA THR A 371 18.54 12.28 5.47
C THR A 371 18.40 11.02 4.63
N LEU A 372 18.81 11.10 3.37
CA LEU A 372 18.98 9.94 2.50
C LEU A 372 20.29 9.22 2.81
N GLU A 373 20.29 7.89 2.87
CA GLU A 373 21.47 7.05 3.02
C GLU A 373 21.64 6.16 1.78
N LEU A 374 22.68 6.42 0.99
CA LEU A 374 22.94 5.72 -0.27
C LEU A 374 24.16 4.80 -0.16
N SER A 375 24.08 3.63 -0.78
CA SER A 375 25.16 2.65 -0.81
C SER A 375 26.37 3.15 -1.62
N GLY A 376 27.57 2.75 -1.20
CA GLY A 376 28.81 3.10 -1.89
C GLY A 376 29.32 4.50 -1.55
N THR A 377 30.03 5.10 -2.49
CA THR A 377 30.67 6.42 -2.32
C THR A 377 30.12 7.40 -3.34
N MET A 378 30.22 8.71 -3.08
CA MET A 378 29.83 9.76 -4.04
C MET A 378 30.44 9.61 -5.47
N ARG A 379 31.50 8.81 -5.65
CA ARG A 379 32.08 8.53 -6.98
C ARG A 379 31.26 7.57 -7.82
N ASP A 380 30.43 6.76 -7.16
CA ASP A 380 29.56 5.78 -7.80
C ASP A 380 28.28 6.45 -8.33
N TRP A 381 28.02 7.69 -7.89
CA TRP A 381 26.78 8.42 -8.15
C TRP A 381 26.99 9.64 -9.04
N SER A 382 26.03 9.87 -9.92
CA SER A 382 25.83 11.14 -10.63
C SER A 382 24.57 11.81 -10.12
N VAL A 383 24.64 13.10 -9.81
CA VAL A 383 23.55 13.79 -9.11
C VAL A 383 23.11 15.01 -9.92
N SER A 384 21.81 15.13 -10.20
CA SER A 384 21.22 16.26 -10.94
C SER A 384 20.15 16.93 -10.09
N ARG A 385 20.16 18.27 -10.05
CA ARG A 385 19.14 19.06 -9.34
C ARG A 385 18.18 19.67 -10.35
N LEU A 386 16.89 19.42 -10.16
CA LEU A 386 15.81 19.87 -11.03
C LEU A 386 15.28 21.24 -10.59
N MET A 387 14.52 21.91 -11.46
CA MET A 387 14.06 23.29 -11.22
C MET A 387 13.05 23.43 -10.07
N ASP A 388 12.28 22.38 -9.80
CA ASP A 388 11.30 22.29 -8.70
C ASP A 388 11.95 22.00 -7.34
N GLY A 389 13.24 21.70 -7.32
CA GLY A 389 13.92 21.29 -6.09
C GLY A 389 13.84 19.79 -5.83
N THR A 390 13.54 18.97 -6.83
CA THR A 390 13.80 17.53 -6.79
C THR A 390 15.27 17.25 -7.15
N THR A 391 15.86 16.21 -6.55
CA THR A 391 17.21 15.73 -6.87
C THR A 391 17.13 14.31 -7.43
N ALA A 392 17.76 14.08 -8.57
CA ALA A 392 17.96 12.76 -9.14
C ALA A 392 19.35 12.24 -8.79
N PHE A 393 19.42 11.11 -8.08
CA PHE A 393 20.65 10.36 -7.81
C PHE A 393 20.68 9.14 -8.71
N PHE A 394 21.68 9.03 -9.58
CA PHE A 394 21.80 7.90 -10.51
C PHE A 394 23.13 7.18 -10.34
N SER A 395 23.06 5.86 -10.20
CA SER A 395 24.20 4.95 -10.24
C SER A 395 23.90 3.77 -11.16
N LYS A 396 24.89 3.32 -11.94
CA LYS A 396 24.75 2.12 -12.77
C LYS A 396 24.62 0.82 -11.96
N SER A 397 24.97 0.84 -10.68
CA SER A 397 24.91 -0.34 -9.81
C SER A 397 23.75 -0.31 -8.82
N HIS A 398 23.09 0.83 -8.66
CA HIS A 398 22.01 1.02 -7.67
C HIS A 398 20.74 1.59 -8.28
N GLY A 399 20.75 2.03 -9.54
CA GLY A 399 19.56 2.56 -10.21
C GLY A 399 19.40 4.07 -10.06
N LEU A 400 18.15 4.53 -9.96
CA LEU A 400 17.75 5.92 -10.01
C LEU A 400 16.83 6.27 -8.83
N ASP A 401 17.27 7.19 -7.97
CA ASP A 401 16.43 7.76 -6.92
C ASP A 401 15.99 9.17 -7.30
N ILE A 402 14.67 9.41 -7.35
CA ILE A 402 14.04 10.71 -7.54
C ILE A 402 13.54 11.22 -6.18
N VAL A 403 14.21 12.25 -5.66
CA VAL A 403 14.13 12.62 -4.24
C VAL A 403 13.68 14.06 -4.06
N SER A 404 12.61 14.25 -3.30
CA SER A 404 12.04 15.54 -2.88
C SER A 404 11.98 15.63 -1.35
N GLY A 405 11.96 16.85 -0.81
CA GLY A 405 11.82 17.07 0.64
C GLY A 405 12.98 16.54 1.49
N VAL A 406 14.19 16.36 0.93
CA VAL A 406 15.35 15.85 1.65
C VAL A 406 16.47 16.90 1.69
N GLU A 407 17.00 17.17 2.88
CA GLU A 407 18.04 18.17 3.11
C GLU A 407 19.46 17.58 3.11
N ARG A 408 19.62 16.29 3.39
CA ARG A 408 20.94 15.66 3.53
C ARG A 408 21.03 14.32 2.80
N VAL A 409 22.23 14.01 2.31
CA VAL A 409 22.57 12.68 1.80
C VAL A 409 23.84 12.17 2.46
N THR A 410 23.86 10.92 2.86
CA THR A 410 25.03 10.22 3.39
C THR A 410 25.37 9.03 2.50
N PHE A 411 26.57 9.05 1.92
CA PHE A 411 27.09 7.91 1.16
C PHE A 411 27.80 6.94 2.09
N LEU A 412 27.28 5.72 2.19
CA LEU A 412 27.74 4.66 3.07
C LEU A 412 28.87 3.86 2.40
N ASP A 413 30.12 4.25 2.68
CA ASP A 413 31.31 3.51 2.24
C ASP A 413 31.22 2.05 2.72
N ALA A 414 31.15 1.11 1.77
CA ALA A 414 30.77 -0.30 1.95
C ALA A 414 31.70 -1.13 2.86
N GLY A 415 32.64 -0.51 3.58
CA GLY A 415 33.68 -1.19 4.35
C GLY A 415 33.71 -0.88 5.85
N ILE A 416 33.08 0.19 6.37
CA ILE A 416 33.17 0.55 7.79
C ILE A 416 31.85 1.16 8.30
N PRO A 417 31.09 0.45 9.18
CA PRO A 417 29.92 1.00 9.84
C PRO A 417 30.23 2.32 10.57
N GLY A 418 29.47 3.38 10.28
CA GLY A 418 29.66 4.71 10.89
C GLY A 418 30.71 5.61 10.22
N ARG A 419 31.20 5.25 9.03
CA ARG A 419 32.08 6.11 8.19
C ARG A 419 31.43 6.47 6.85
N GLY A 420 30.19 6.94 6.87
CA GLY A 420 29.63 7.62 5.71
C GLY A 420 30.22 9.02 5.53
N ARG A 421 30.16 9.56 4.31
CA ARG A 421 30.32 11.01 4.09
C ARG A 421 28.96 11.63 3.86
N SER A 422 28.65 12.66 4.64
CA SER A 422 27.39 13.37 4.57
C SER A 422 27.55 14.68 3.83
N TYR A 423 26.53 15.03 3.07
CA TYR A 423 26.44 16.27 2.31
C TYR A 423 25.10 16.94 2.58
N ALA A 424 25.08 18.28 2.63
CA ALA A 424 23.84 19.04 2.53
C ALA A 424 23.46 19.23 1.05
N LEU A 425 22.17 19.14 0.74
CA LEU A 425 21.63 19.41 -0.58
C LEU A 425 21.38 20.91 -0.71
N GLU A 426 22.38 21.63 -1.21
CA GLU A 426 22.25 23.06 -1.50
C GLU A 426 21.65 23.29 -2.88
N SER A 427 21.25 24.53 -3.18
CA SER A 427 20.61 24.85 -4.47
C SER A 427 21.50 24.61 -5.70
N ASP A 428 22.83 24.60 -5.53
CA ASP A 428 23.81 24.52 -6.63
C ASP A 428 24.83 23.38 -6.52
N ARG A 429 24.92 22.71 -5.36
CA ARG A 429 25.88 21.63 -5.10
C ARG A 429 25.46 20.73 -3.94
N LEU A 430 26.12 19.59 -3.83
CA LEU A 430 26.23 18.86 -2.57
C LEU A 430 27.38 19.46 -1.76
N GLU A 431 27.09 20.06 -0.61
CA GLU A 431 28.09 20.64 0.29
C GLU A 431 28.58 19.58 1.29
N ASP A 432 29.88 19.26 1.28
CA ASP A 432 30.45 18.22 2.13
C ASP A 432 30.44 18.67 3.60
N LEU A 433 29.79 17.90 4.47
CA LEU A 433 29.64 18.22 5.89
C LEU A 433 30.75 17.60 6.76
N THR A 434 31.76 16.98 6.15
CA THR A 434 32.81 16.24 6.88
C THR A 434 33.65 17.18 7.78
N TRP A 435 33.94 18.42 7.36
CA TRP A 435 34.80 19.34 8.12
C TRP A 435 34.14 20.68 8.43
N SER A 436 33.47 20.81 9.57
CA SER A 436 32.88 22.11 9.97
C SER A 436 33.90 23.16 10.45
N GLY A 437 33.61 24.43 10.17
CA GLY A 437 34.32 25.59 10.72
C GLY A 437 35.71 25.83 10.12
N ALA A 438 36.77 25.78 10.92
CA ALA A 438 38.12 26.22 10.49
C ALA A 438 38.78 25.33 9.40
N PHE A 439 38.13 24.22 9.03
CA PHE A 439 38.63 23.21 8.11
C PHE A 439 37.76 23.03 6.85
N GLU A 440 36.73 23.86 6.64
CA GLU A 440 35.82 23.80 5.47
C GLU A 440 36.56 23.85 4.13
N ARG A 441 37.75 24.47 4.07
CA ARG A 441 38.58 24.47 2.84
C ARG A 441 39.03 23.08 2.37
N PHE A 442 38.81 22.03 3.16
CA PHE A 442 39.13 20.64 2.84
C PHE A 442 37.91 19.82 2.42
N ASP A 443 36.72 20.44 2.46
CA ASP A 443 35.47 19.85 1.99
C ASP A 443 35.54 19.58 0.49
N GLN A 444 34.89 18.50 0.08
CA GLN A 444 34.85 18.02 -1.30
C GLN A 444 33.45 18.21 -1.87
N ASP A 445 33.02 19.46 -1.96
CA ASP A 445 31.74 19.81 -2.56
C ASP A 445 31.61 19.26 -3.98
N VAL A 446 30.41 18.80 -4.32
CA VAL A 446 30.13 18.22 -5.64
C VAL A 446 29.09 19.06 -6.35
N ALA A 447 29.50 19.66 -7.47
CA ALA A 447 28.57 20.34 -8.37
C ALA A 447 27.60 19.34 -9.01
N TYR A 448 26.35 19.75 -9.19
CA TYR A 448 25.37 18.93 -9.88
C TYR A 448 25.71 18.74 -11.37
N THR A 449 25.36 17.56 -11.88
CA THR A 449 25.44 17.22 -13.29
C THR A 449 24.32 17.93 -14.04
N ALA A 450 24.67 18.60 -15.14
CA ALA A 450 23.68 19.27 -15.97
C ALA A 450 22.74 18.24 -16.63
N ALA A 451 21.44 18.54 -16.58
CA ALA A 451 20.40 17.75 -17.21
C ALA A 451 19.44 18.66 -17.99
N ARG A 452 18.80 18.09 -19.01
CA ARG A 452 17.64 18.71 -19.64
C ARG A 452 16.40 18.24 -18.89
N GLN A 453 15.43 19.13 -18.71
CA GLN A 453 14.15 18.75 -18.12
C GLN A 453 12.98 19.30 -18.93
N GLY A 454 11.82 18.65 -18.81
CA GLY A 454 10.54 19.11 -19.33
C GLY A 454 9.83 20.05 -18.37
N THR A 455 8.51 20.00 -18.43
CA THR A 455 7.56 20.84 -17.70
C THR A 455 6.48 19.95 -17.06
N ALA A 456 5.39 20.53 -16.59
CA ALA A 456 4.26 19.75 -16.07
C ALA A 456 3.28 19.29 -17.18
N GLY A 457 3.67 19.36 -18.44
CA GLY A 457 2.84 18.92 -19.56
C GLY A 457 3.71 18.40 -20.70
N ASN A 458 3.04 17.84 -21.71
CA ASN A 458 3.68 17.06 -22.76
C ASN A 458 4.79 17.80 -23.51
N ASP A 459 5.99 17.25 -23.46
CA ASP A 459 7.21 17.80 -24.01
C ASP A 459 7.81 16.91 -25.12
N THR A 460 8.70 17.51 -25.91
CA THR A 460 9.56 16.77 -26.85
C THR A 460 10.99 17.14 -26.59
N LEU A 461 11.74 16.19 -26.05
CA LEU A 461 13.07 16.42 -25.49
C LEU A 461 14.12 15.57 -26.22
N THR A 462 15.34 16.10 -26.30
CA THR A 462 16.48 15.36 -26.83
C THR A 462 17.73 15.71 -26.06
N GLY A 463 18.50 14.70 -25.66
CA GLY A 463 19.74 14.87 -24.91
C GLY A 463 20.21 13.57 -24.28
N SER A 464 21.40 13.62 -23.69
CA SER A 464 22.02 12.46 -23.03
C SER A 464 21.68 12.31 -21.55
N ARG A 465 21.00 13.31 -20.98
CA ARG A 465 20.49 13.29 -19.62
C ARG A 465 19.21 14.11 -19.58
N VAL A 466 18.08 13.44 -19.54
CA VAL A 466 16.75 14.05 -19.71
C VAL A 466 15.79 13.56 -18.63
N PHE A 467 15.06 14.48 -18.02
CA PHE A 467 13.97 14.22 -17.09
C PHE A 467 12.67 14.86 -17.65
N GLY A 468 11.67 14.08 -18.02
CA GLY A 468 10.42 14.59 -18.60
C GLY A 468 9.60 15.42 -17.60
N LEU A 469 9.53 14.93 -16.36
CA LEU A 469 8.75 15.46 -15.23
C LEU A 469 7.30 14.98 -15.26
N ALA A 470 6.35 15.77 -15.74
CA ALA A 470 4.96 15.34 -15.80
C ALA A 470 4.35 15.64 -17.17
N GLY A 471 3.33 14.88 -17.56
CA GLY A 471 2.73 14.92 -18.88
C GLY A 471 3.24 13.78 -19.76
N ASN A 472 2.62 13.60 -20.92
CA ASN A 472 2.95 12.51 -21.83
C ASN A 472 4.05 12.97 -22.81
N ASP A 473 5.29 12.65 -22.48
CA ASP A 473 6.49 13.16 -23.11
C ASP A 473 7.00 12.26 -24.24
N THR A 474 7.78 12.87 -25.13
CA THR A 474 8.60 12.14 -26.11
C THR A 474 10.05 12.50 -25.92
N ILE A 475 10.84 11.55 -25.43
CA ILE A 475 12.25 11.71 -25.10
C ILE A 475 13.10 10.89 -26.06
N THR A 476 14.10 11.53 -26.67
CA THR A 476 15.06 10.85 -27.54
C THR A 476 16.49 11.06 -27.03
N GLY A 477 17.22 9.96 -26.89
CA GLY A 477 18.65 9.94 -26.60
C GLY A 477 19.50 10.37 -27.79
N THR A 478 20.73 9.88 -27.81
CA THR A 478 21.81 10.30 -28.68
C THR A 478 22.42 9.11 -29.41
N SER A 479 23.74 9.05 -29.55
CA SER A 479 24.42 7.85 -30.06
C SER A 479 25.50 7.38 -29.08
N ALA A 480 25.39 7.84 -27.84
CA ALA A 480 26.28 7.58 -26.72
C ALA A 480 25.42 7.14 -25.53
N SER A 481 26.05 6.72 -24.43
CA SER A 481 25.32 6.36 -23.22
C SER A 481 24.52 7.54 -22.65
N ASP A 482 23.23 7.32 -22.50
CA ASP A 482 22.28 8.31 -22.02
C ASP A 482 21.58 7.86 -20.72
N LEU A 483 21.05 8.83 -19.97
CA LEU A 483 20.10 8.63 -18.88
C LEU A 483 18.79 9.33 -19.23
N LEU A 484 17.71 8.57 -19.41
CA LEU A 484 16.39 9.11 -19.75
C LEU A 484 15.39 8.72 -18.65
N TYR A 485 14.66 9.69 -18.13
CA TYR A 485 13.55 9.50 -17.20
C TYR A 485 12.30 10.19 -17.74
N GLY A 486 11.19 9.46 -17.88
CA GLY A 486 9.91 10.00 -18.34
C GLY A 486 9.27 10.84 -17.25
N GLY A 487 8.92 10.21 -16.13
CA GLY A 487 8.25 10.86 -15.01
C GLY A 487 6.79 10.43 -14.95
N ALA A 488 5.88 11.34 -14.64
CA ALA A 488 4.46 11.03 -14.56
C ALA A 488 3.74 11.27 -15.90
N GLY A 489 3.03 10.28 -16.42
CA GLY A 489 2.30 10.36 -17.70
C GLY A 489 2.64 9.19 -18.61
N ASP A 490 1.92 9.06 -19.73
CA ASP A 490 2.24 8.00 -20.70
C ASP A 490 3.35 8.48 -21.66
N ASP A 491 4.58 8.07 -21.40
CA ASP A 491 5.77 8.57 -22.07
C ASP A 491 6.26 7.70 -23.22
N ARG A 492 7.08 8.29 -24.10
CA ARG A 492 7.80 7.57 -25.15
C ARG A 492 9.29 7.88 -25.10
N LEU A 493 10.09 6.87 -24.78
CA LEU A 493 11.53 6.98 -24.60
C LEU A 493 12.29 6.13 -25.63
N ASP A 494 13.25 6.75 -26.34
CA ASP A 494 14.09 6.12 -27.36
C ASP A 494 15.57 6.44 -27.13
N GLY A 495 16.34 5.50 -26.58
CA GLY A 495 17.77 5.63 -26.28
C GLY A 495 18.66 5.72 -27.51
N ARG A 496 18.16 5.29 -28.68
CA ARG A 496 18.85 5.25 -29.97
C ARG A 496 20.04 4.31 -30.01
N GLY A 497 21.16 4.67 -29.42
CA GLY A 497 22.29 3.76 -29.36
C GLY A 497 23.37 4.29 -28.46
N GLY A 498 24.20 3.40 -27.95
CA GLY A 498 24.90 3.67 -26.71
C GLY A 498 24.61 2.55 -25.73
N ASN A 499 25.00 2.74 -24.48
CA ASN A 499 24.55 1.86 -23.41
C ASN A 499 23.73 2.73 -22.49
N ASP A 500 22.42 2.65 -22.63
CA ASP A 500 21.48 3.63 -22.08
C ASP A 500 20.82 3.09 -20.81
N ALA A 501 20.45 4.00 -19.90
CA ALA A 501 19.59 3.71 -18.78
C ALA A 501 18.30 4.50 -18.96
N ILE A 502 17.18 3.79 -19.14
CA ILE A 502 15.88 4.36 -19.51
C ILE A 502 14.86 3.93 -18.48
N TYR A 503 14.25 4.92 -17.86
CA TYR A 503 13.27 4.80 -16.78
C TYR A 503 11.98 5.47 -17.25
N GLY A 504 10.88 4.72 -17.30
CA GLY A 504 9.56 5.21 -17.69
C GLY A 504 9.03 6.17 -16.63
N GLY A 505 8.66 5.64 -15.48
CA GLY A 505 8.19 6.43 -14.34
C GLY A 505 6.82 5.96 -13.88
N GLU A 506 5.88 6.87 -13.73
CA GLU A 506 4.48 6.51 -13.53
C GLU A 506 3.70 6.71 -14.82
N GLY A 507 2.86 5.77 -15.22
CA GLY A 507 2.06 5.85 -16.44
C GLY A 507 2.35 4.68 -17.36
N ASN A 508 1.69 4.64 -18.53
CA ASN A 508 1.86 3.53 -19.47
C ASN A 508 2.90 3.91 -20.53
N ASP A 509 4.12 3.45 -20.36
CA ASP A 509 5.25 3.96 -21.11
C ASP A 509 5.63 3.09 -22.31
N TRP A 510 6.25 3.73 -23.29
CA TRP A 510 6.88 3.06 -24.43
C TRP A 510 8.38 3.24 -24.37
N LEU A 511 9.11 2.15 -24.09
CA LEU A 511 10.56 2.17 -23.93
C LEU A 511 11.27 1.47 -25.08
N THR A 512 12.33 2.07 -25.61
CA THR A 512 13.20 1.48 -26.63
C THR A 512 14.66 1.83 -26.34
N GLY A 513 15.49 0.85 -25.99
CA GLY A 513 16.93 1.07 -25.76
C GLY A 513 17.69 1.45 -27.03
N GLY A 514 17.41 0.72 -28.12
CA GLY A 514 18.10 0.92 -29.39
C GLY A 514 19.30 -0.01 -29.51
N GLY A 515 20.46 0.51 -29.92
CA GLY A 515 21.65 -0.28 -30.18
C GLY A 515 22.68 -0.19 -29.07
N GLY A 516 22.99 -1.31 -28.43
CA GLY A 516 24.03 -1.45 -27.42
C GLY A 516 23.52 -2.19 -26.20
N ASN A 517 24.10 -1.95 -25.02
CA ASN A 517 23.68 -2.61 -23.80
C ASN A 517 22.83 -1.65 -22.96
N ASP A 518 21.52 -1.84 -23.00
CA ASP A 518 20.55 -0.91 -22.47
C ASP A 518 19.79 -1.52 -21.29
N LEU A 519 19.51 -0.71 -20.30
CA LEU A 519 18.70 -1.01 -19.13
C LEU A 519 17.38 -0.26 -19.29
N LEU A 520 16.27 -1.00 -19.24
CA LEU A 520 14.92 -0.47 -19.29
C LEU A 520 14.19 -0.82 -17.99
N ASN A 521 13.60 0.19 -17.37
CA ASN A 521 12.74 0.06 -16.20
C ASN A 521 11.45 0.82 -16.52
N GLY A 522 10.31 0.13 -16.50
CA GLY A 522 9.02 0.70 -16.85
C GLY A 522 8.48 1.61 -15.76
N GLY A 523 8.59 1.17 -14.51
CA GLY A 523 8.04 1.86 -13.35
C GLY A 523 6.66 1.31 -12.98
N LEU A 524 5.69 2.21 -12.75
CA LEU A 524 4.29 1.83 -12.47
C LEU A 524 3.44 2.04 -13.72
N GLY A 525 2.62 1.05 -14.09
CA GLY A 525 1.69 1.13 -15.20
C GLY A 525 1.76 -0.08 -16.13
N ASP A 526 1.03 -0.04 -17.25
CA ASP A 526 1.09 -1.08 -18.29
C ASP A 526 2.13 -0.71 -19.36
N ASP A 527 3.36 -1.14 -19.17
CA ASP A 527 4.46 -0.70 -20.03
C ASP A 527 4.64 -1.53 -21.30
N LEU A 528 5.24 -0.89 -22.31
CA LEU A 528 5.62 -1.52 -23.57
C LEU A 528 7.12 -1.39 -23.82
N PHE A 529 7.83 -2.48 -23.57
CA PHE A 529 9.24 -2.63 -23.90
C PHE A 529 9.41 -3.07 -25.35
N VAL A 530 10.12 -2.29 -26.16
CA VAL A 530 10.34 -2.59 -27.58
C VAL A 530 11.80 -2.95 -27.84
N VAL A 531 11.99 -4.16 -28.37
CA VAL A 531 13.32 -4.73 -28.64
C VAL A 531 13.48 -4.99 -30.13
N ASP A 532 14.43 -4.30 -30.76
CA ASP A 532 14.79 -4.53 -32.17
C ASP A 532 15.89 -5.60 -32.26
N ALA A 533 15.49 -6.83 -32.59
CA ALA A 533 16.38 -7.99 -32.67
C ALA A 533 17.43 -7.90 -33.81
N ARG A 534 17.37 -6.87 -34.65
CA ARG A 534 18.36 -6.59 -35.70
C ARG A 534 19.57 -5.84 -35.16
N LEU A 535 19.44 -5.20 -34.00
CA LEU A 535 20.51 -4.44 -33.36
C LEU A 535 21.36 -5.35 -32.47
N SER A 536 22.65 -5.04 -32.37
CA SER A 536 23.59 -5.78 -31.53
C SER A 536 23.63 -5.22 -30.12
N GLY A 537 23.86 -6.10 -29.15
CA GLY A 537 23.94 -5.74 -27.73
C GLY A 537 22.87 -6.48 -26.93
N ARG A 538 22.60 -6.01 -25.72
CA ARG A 538 21.64 -6.62 -24.80
C ARG A 538 20.71 -5.57 -24.23
N VAL A 539 19.41 -5.79 -24.36
CA VAL A 539 18.41 -5.08 -23.55
C VAL A 539 18.19 -5.86 -22.27
N THR A 540 18.25 -5.20 -21.12
CA THR A 540 17.83 -5.74 -19.82
C THR A 540 16.56 -5.00 -19.39
N ILE A 541 15.50 -5.74 -19.05
CA ILE A 541 14.31 -5.20 -18.40
C ILE A 541 14.38 -5.60 -16.93
N GLU A 542 14.39 -4.63 -16.01
CA GLU A 542 14.64 -4.86 -14.58
C GLU A 542 13.37 -5.20 -13.79
N ASP A 543 12.21 -4.70 -14.21
CA ASP A 543 11.00 -4.62 -13.40
C ASP A 543 9.74 -5.20 -14.06
N PHE A 544 9.89 -6.05 -15.08
CA PHE A 544 8.77 -6.62 -15.84
C PHE A 544 7.72 -7.29 -14.93
N ARG A 545 6.53 -6.67 -14.81
CA ARG A 545 5.48 -7.13 -13.89
C ARG A 545 4.18 -7.53 -14.59
N LEU A 546 3.56 -8.58 -14.06
CA LEU A 546 2.22 -9.02 -14.40
C LEU A 546 1.45 -9.31 -13.11
N SER A 547 0.45 -8.49 -12.81
CA SER A 547 -0.45 -8.62 -11.66
C SER A 547 -1.90 -8.37 -12.11
N ASP A 548 -2.87 -8.37 -11.20
CA ASP A 548 -4.24 -7.99 -11.52
C ASP A 548 -4.39 -6.48 -11.83
N VAL A 549 -3.36 -5.68 -11.50
CA VAL A 549 -3.35 -4.22 -11.65
C VAL A 549 -2.30 -3.69 -12.64
N GLU A 550 -1.31 -4.50 -13.04
CA GLU A 550 -0.26 -4.14 -14.02
C GLU A 550 -0.08 -5.25 -15.07
N GLN A 551 0.07 -4.86 -16.34
CA GLN A 551 0.10 -5.76 -17.50
C GLN A 551 1.16 -5.36 -18.54
N ASP A 552 2.43 -5.52 -18.16
CA ASP A 552 3.55 -5.24 -19.05
C ASP A 552 3.57 -6.11 -20.30
N ARG A 553 4.11 -5.51 -21.37
CA ARG A 553 4.25 -6.17 -22.67
C ARG A 553 5.62 -5.94 -23.28
N ILE A 554 6.05 -6.95 -24.01
CA ILE A 554 7.28 -6.91 -24.80
C ILE A 554 6.91 -7.02 -26.27
N ARG A 555 7.42 -6.10 -27.09
CA ARG A 555 7.31 -6.15 -28.54
C ARG A 555 8.68 -6.36 -29.17
N ILE A 556 8.87 -7.54 -29.77
CA ILE A 556 10.10 -7.90 -30.47
C ILE A 556 9.92 -7.63 -31.97
N ILE A 557 10.76 -6.77 -32.54
CA ILE A 557 10.71 -6.40 -33.96
C ILE A 557 11.92 -6.99 -34.68
N GLY A 558 11.70 -7.47 -35.91
CA GLY A 558 12.79 -7.90 -36.79
C GLY A 558 13.48 -9.21 -36.37
N SER A 559 12.92 -9.91 -35.39
CA SER A 559 13.37 -11.25 -34.98
C SER A 559 13.03 -12.31 -36.03
N PRO A 560 13.77 -13.43 -36.13
CA PRO A 560 13.35 -14.60 -36.90
C PRO A 560 12.21 -15.39 -36.24
N PHE A 561 11.92 -15.18 -34.96
CA PHE A 561 10.91 -15.93 -34.20
C PHE A 561 9.51 -15.34 -34.32
N ARG A 562 8.48 -16.17 -34.19
CA ARG A 562 7.06 -15.80 -34.35
C ARG A 562 6.17 -16.26 -33.20
N SER A 563 6.73 -16.92 -32.18
CA SER A 563 5.99 -17.35 -31.01
C SER A 563 6.88 -17.48 -29.76
N THR A 564 6.28 -17.41 -28.58
CA THR A 564 6.97 -17.68 -27.30
C THR A 564 7.49 -19.11 -27.21
N ALA A 565 6.84 -20.07 -27.88
CA ALA A 565 7.30 -21.45 -27.97
C ALA A 565 8.62 -21.58 -28.75
N GLU A 566 8.82 -20.76 -29.80
CA GLU A 566 10.10 -20.68 -30.51
C GLU A 566 11.17 -20.03 -29.64
N LEU A 567 10.85 -18.92 -28.96
CA LEU A 567 11.76 -18.26 -28.01
C LEU A 567 12.24 -19.24 -26.92
N ARG A 568 11.37 -20.14 -26.44
CA ARG A 568 11.74 -21.16 -25.45
C ARG A 568 12.87 -22.11 -25.88
N ASN A 569 13.02 -22.33 -27.18
CA ASN A 569 14.12 -23.15 -27.71
C ASN A 569 15.42 -22.36 -27.90
N HIS A 570 15.36 -21.03 -27.74
CA HIS A 570 16.44 -20.08 -28.00
C HIS A 570 16.69 -19.12 -26.82
N GLY A 571 16.18 -19.46 -25.65
CA GLY A 571 16.43 -18.74 -24.40
C GLY A 571 16.83 -19.69 -23.29
N GLU A 572 17.35 -19.13 -22.21
CA GLU A 572 17.79 -19.86 -21.03
C GLU A 572 17.27 -19.19 -19.77
N GLN A 573 16.84 -20.01 -18.80
CA GLN A 573 16.60 -19.55 -17.44
C GLN A 573 17.97 -19.41 -16.75
N THR A 574 18.29 -18.21 -16.31
CA THR A 574 19.51 -17.90 -15.56
C THR A 574 19.18 -17.69 -14.07
N ALA A 575 20.21 -17.42 -13.26
CA ALA A 575 20.00 -17.03 -11.87
C ALA A 575 19.35 -15.64 -11.74
N ASP A 576 19.66 -14.75 -12.68
CA ASP A 576 19.25 -13.33 -12.64
C ASP A 576 17.89 -13.11 -13.33
N GLY A 577 17.42 -14.08 -14.13
CA GLY A 577 16.16 -13.98 -14.86
C GLY A 577 16.13 -14.80 -16.14
N LEU A 578 15.30 -14.39 -17.09
CA LEU A 578 15.09 -15.07 -18.36
C LEU A 578 15.90 -14.39 -19.49
N LEU A 579 16.91 -15.09 -20.02
CA LEU A 579 17.72 -14.62 -21.14
C LEU A 579 17.20 -15.18 -22.47
N LEU A 580 16.90 -14.32 -23.43
CA LEU A 580 16.39 -14.66 -24.76
C LEU A 580 17.41 -14.25 -25.84
N HIS A 581 17.86 -15.20 -26.65
CA HIS A 581 18.77 -14.91 -27.76
C HIS A 581 17.98 -14.61 -29.03
N LEU A 582 17.94 -13.35 -29.44
CA LEU A 582 17.05 -12.87 -30.51
C LEU A 582 17.70 -12.82 -31.90
N GLY A 583 18.99 -13.14 -31.99
CA GLY A 583 19.75 -13.13 -33.24
C GLY A 583 21.00 -12.28 -33.12
N ALA A 584 20.92 -11.01 -33.54
CA ALA A 584 22.04 -10.07 -33.43
C ALA A 584 22.24 -9.54 -32.01
N GLY A 585 21.19 -9.55 -31.20
CA GLY A 585 21.20 -9.13 -29.80
C GLY A 585 20.43 -10.07 -28.87
N ASP A 586 20.49 -9.76 -27.58
CA ASP A 586 19.88 -10.50 -26.48
C ASP A 586 18.84 -9.64 -25.74
N LEU A 587 17.87 -10.29 -25.11
CA LEU A 587 16.96 -9.69 -24.13
C LEU A 587 17.07 -10.44 -22.80
N MET A 588 17.46 -9.76 -21.72
CA MET A 588 17.34 -10.25 -20.35
C MET A 588 16.07 -9.65 -19.74
N ILE A 589 15.25 -10.47 -19.10
CA ILE A 589 14.14 -10.03 -18.27
C ILE A 589 14.47 -10.49 -16.85
N GLU A 590 14.84 -9.56 -15.99
CA GLU A 590 15.28 -9.86 -14.62
C GLU A 590 14.12 -10.41 -13.81
N HIS A 591 14.44 -11.32 -12.88
CA HIS A 591 13.51 -12.02 -11.99
C HIS A 591 12.37 -12.82 -12.69
N ALA A 592 12.26 -12.73 -14.01
CA ALA A 592 11.25 -13.44 -14.78
C ALA A 592 11.60 -14.91 -14.95
N THR A 593 10.54 -15.71 -15.01
CA THR A 593 10.60 -17.12 -15.35
C THR A 593 9.84 -17.39 -16.65
N TRP A 594 10.01 -18.58 -17.21
CA TRP A 594 9.19 -18.99 -18.37
C TRP A 594 7.68 -18.97 -18.11
N SER A 595 7.23 -19.00 -16.86
CA SER A 595 5.82 -18.81 -16.47
C SER A 595 5.38 -17.35 -16.51
N SER A 596 6.30 -16.40 -16.35
CA SER A 596 6.02 -14.97 -16.49
C SER A 596 5.59 -14.61 -17.92
N LEU A 597 6.03 -15.35 -18.94
CA LEU A 597 5.63 -15.09 -20.33
C LEU A 597 4.29 -15.76 -20.70
N THR A 598 3.18 -15.25 -20.17
CA THR A 598 1.82 -15.73 -20.47
C THR A 598 1.38 -15.36 -21.90
N PRO A 599 0.34 -16.00 -22.49
CA PRO A 599 -0.11 -15.66 -23.84
C PRO A 599 -0.55 -14.20 -23.96
N GLY A 600 0.09 -13.45 -24.87
CA GLY A 600 -0.24 -12.04 -25.14
C GLY A 600 0.78 -11.04 -24.60
N THR A 601 1.66 -11.45 -23.68
CA THR A 601 2.70 -10.58 -23.10
C THR A 601 3.81 -10.27 -24.10
N VAL A 602 4.15 -11.23 -24.96
CA VAL A 602 5.14 -11.04 -26.04
C VAL A 602 4.46 -10.98 -27.40
N SER A 603 4.69 -9.90 -28.13
CA SER A 603 4.25 -9.72 -29.51
C SER A 603 5.43 -9.63 -30.48
N PHE A 604 5.22 -10.07 -31.73
CA PHE A 604 6.23 -10.08 -32.78
C PHE A 604 5.84 -9.12 -33.92
N GLY A 605 6.81 -8.35 -34.41
CA GLY A 605 6.63 -7.31 -35.42
C GLY A 605 7.54 -7.43 -36.64
#